data_AF-E1X2N5-F1
#
_entry.id   AF-E1X2N5-F1
#
_cell.length_a   1.000
_cell.length_b   1.000
_cell.length_c   1.000
_cell.angle_alpha   90.00
_cell.angle_beta   90.00
_cell.angle_gamma   90.00
#
_symmetry.space_group_name_H-M   'P 1'
#
loop_
_entity.id
_entity.type
_entity.pdbx_description
1 polymer ?
#
loop_
_entity_poly.entity_id
_entity_poly.type
_entity_poly.pdbx_seq_one_letter_code
_entity_poly.pdbx_strand_id
1 'polypeptide(L)'
;MESMYGTLKLFFFSLILFLSSCSQIKYTSSENIPTYFAPKKHHSRKASHSGVRRFYLWGLVPPQHTVDVDNELQNDGLISAARIEIREYQEFMDVFWTYVTLGLYKPVRYEIKGYGVKE
;
A
#
# COMPACT_ATOMS: atom_id res chain seq x y z
N MET A 1 2.04 41.23 25.24
CA MET A 1 1.42 39.88 25.26
C MET A 1 0.97 39.42 23.87
N GLU A 2 0.59 40.33 22.95
CA GLU A 2 0.08 39.97 21.61
C GLU A 2 1.13 39.39 20.65
N SER A 3 2.40 39.83 20.74
CA SER A 3 3.50 39.33 19.89
C SER A 3 3.79 37.83 20.05
N MET A 4 3.45 37.24 21.22
CA MET A 4 3.70 35.83 21.51
C MET A 4 2.61 34.93 20.91
N TYR A 5 1.41 35.46 20.70
CA TYR A 5 0.28 34.73 20.13
C TYR A 5 0.41 34.59 18.60
N GLY A 6 1.02 35.56 17.93
CA GLY A 6 1.29 35.54 16.48
C GLY A 6 2.35 34.50 16.07
N THR A 7 3.43 34.40 16.84
CA THR A 7 4.50 33.40 16.63
C THR A 7 4.00 31.99 16.92
N LEU A 8 3.17 31.79 17.95
CA LEU A 8 2.56 30.51 18.27
C LEU A 8 1.61 30.03 17.16
N LYS A 9 0.82 30.92 16.56
CA LYS A 9 -0.05 30.62 15.42
C LYS A 9 0.72 30.18 14.17
N LEU A 10 1.82 30.87 13.85
CA LEU A 10 2.68 30.51 12.71
C LEU A 10 3.34 29.14 12.91
N PHE A 11 3.76 28.83 14.15
CA PHE A 11 4.33 27.53 14.48
C PHE A 11 3.30 26.40 14.34
N PHE A 12 2.09 26.58 14.84
CA PHE A 12 1.00 25.62 14.66
C PHE A 12 0.60 25.44 13.19
N PHE A 13 0.54 26.53 12.42
CA PHE A 13 0.22 26.46 10.99
C PHE A 13 1.29 25.72 10.19
N SER A 14 2.57 25.95 10.50
CA SER A 14 3.69 25.21 9.91
C SER A 14 3.65 23.72 10.28
N LEU A 15 3.37 23.39 11.54
CA LEU A 15 3.25 22.00 12.00
C LEU A 15 2.11 21.25 11.28
N ILE A 16 0.98 21.91 11.06
CA ILE A 16 -0.17 21.34 10.34
C ILE A 16 0.17 21.08 8.85
N LEU A 17 0.95 21.97 8.22
CA LEU A 17 1.38 21.78 6.83
C LEU A 17 2.29 20.55 6.65
N PHE A 18 3.18 20.26 7.60
CA PHE A 18 4.03 19.07 7.55
C PHE A 18 3.26 17.75 7.68
N LEU A 19 2.06 17.77 8.27
CA LEU A 19 1.23 16.58 8.47
C LEU A 19 0.40 16.20 7.22
N SER A 20 0.48 16.97 6.14
CA SER A 20 -0.31 16.74 4.91
C SER A 20 0.33 15.77 3.91
N SER A 21 1.52 15.23 4.18
CA SER A 21 2.18 14.26 3.31
C SER A 21 1.52 12.88 3.44
N CYS A 22 0.49 12.62 2.62
CA CYS A 22 -0.16 11.32 2.55
C CYS A 22 0.62 10.41 1.60
N SER A 23 1.26 9.38 2.14
CA SER A 23 1.89 8.34 1.32
C SER A 23 0.87 7.29 0.90
N GLN A 24 0.93 6.87 -0.37
CA GLN A 24 -0.07 5.99 -0.98
C GLN A 24 0.58 4.80 -1.70
N ILE A 25 -0.06 3.63 -1.61
CA ILE A 25 0.25 2.48 -2.46
C ILE A 25 -0.49 2.63 -3.78
N LYS A 26 0.24 2.59 -4.89
CA LYS A 26 -0.33 2.59 -6.24
C LYS A 26 -0.24 1.18 -6.80
N TYR A 27 -1.40 0.58 -7.07
CA TYR A 27 -1.48 -0.68 -7.78
C TYR A 27 -1.50 -0.41 -9.29
N THR A 28 -0.60 -1.05 -10.02
CA THR A 28 -0.54 -0.97 -11.49
C THR A 28 -0.61 -2.37 -12.08
N SER A 29 -1.07 -2.45 -13.32
CA SER A 29 -1.03 -3.65 -14.16
C SER A 29 -0.19 -3.29 -15.38
N SER A 30 0.84 -4.09 -15.65
CA SER A 30 1.76 -3.89 -16.78
C SER A 30 1.32 -4.66 -18.04
N GLU A 31 0.12 -5.25 -18.02
CA GLU A 31 -0.47 -6.09 -19.07
C GLU A 31 0.38 -7.31 -19.43
N ASN A 32 1.25 -7.75 -18.52
CA ASN A 32 2.14 -8.90 -18.74
C ASN A 32 1.35 -10.21 -18.77
N ILE A 33 0.24 -10.27 -18.01
CA ILE A 33 -0.75 -11.34 -18.07
C ILE A 33 -2.15 -10.72 -18.23
N PRO A 34 -3.09 -11.35 -18.97
CA PRO A 34 -4.45 -10.86 -19.06
C PRO A 34 -5.15 -10.96 -17.69
N THR A 35 -5.33 -9.80 -17.05
CA THR A 35 -5.98 -9.60 -15.76
C THR A 35 -7.41 -9.08 -15.91
N TYR A 36 -8.37 -9.71 -15.23
CA TYR A 36 -9.78 -9.30 -15.24
C TYR A 36 -10.30 -9.07 -13.83
N PHE A 37 -11.01 -7.96 -13.60
CA PHE A 37 -11.72 -7.71 -12.33
C PHE A 37 -12.95 -8.61 -12.18
N ALA A 38 -13.61 -8.96 -13.29
CA ALA A 38 -14.76 -9.84 -13.30
C ALA A 38 -14.35 -11.33 -13.24
N PRO A 39 -15.19 -12.21 -12.66
CA PRO A 39 -14.97 -13.65 -12.72
C PRO A 39 -15.13 -14.16 -14.16
N LYS A 40 -14.17 -14.97 -14.63
CA LYS A 40 -14.23 -15.67 -15.92
C LYS A 40 -14.37 -17.18 -15.73
N LYS A 41 -15.05 -17.84 -16.68
CA LYS A 41 -15.06 -19.31 -16.76
C LYS A 41 -13.63 -19.81 -17.02
N HIS A 42 -13.27 -20.94 -16.42
CA HIS A 42 -11.95 -21.59 -16.43
C HIS A 42 -10.89 -21.01 -15.49
N HIS A 43 -11.16 -19.92 -14.77
CA HIS A 43 -10.30 -19.40 -13.71
C HIS A 43 -10.71 -19.95 -12.34
N SER A 44 -10.42 -21.24 -12.08
CA SER A 44 -10.87 -21.93 -10.85
C SER A 44 -9.81 -22.00 -9.74
N ARG A 45 -8.53 -21.80 -10.07
CA ARG A 45 -7.43 -21.90 -9.11
C ARG A 45 -7.18 -20.55 -8.44
N LYS A 46 -7.26 -20.52 -7.12
CA LYS A 46 -6.94 -19.34 -6.31
C LYS A 46 -5.43 -19.25 -6.09
N ALA A 47 -4.86 -18.09 -6.36
CA ALA A 47 -3.54 -17.69 -5.92
C ALA A 47 -3.65 -16.47 -5.00
N SER A 48 -2.72 -16.38 -4.06
CA SER A 48 -2.67 -15.28 -3.11
C SER A 48 -1.22 -14.95 -2.82
N HIS A 49 -0.85 -13.72 -3.15
CA HIS A 49 0.43 -13.15 -2.81
C HIS A 49 0.26 -12.17 -1.64
N SER A 50 1.12 -12.28 -0.63
CA SER A 50 1.12 -11.38 0.53
C SER A 50 2.45 -10.66 0.66
N GLY A 51 2.43 -9.34 0.73
CA GLY A 51 3.63 -8.52 0.88
C GLY A 51 3.50 -7.48 2.00
N VAL A 52 4.64 -6.92 2.39
CA VAL A 52 4.73 -5.85 3.40
C VAL A 52 5.44 -4.64 2.79
N ARG A 53 4.77 -3.48 2.78
CA ARG A 53 5.39 -2.20 2.45
C ARG A 53 5.65 -1.40 3.73
N ARG A 54 6.86 -0.88 3.85
CA ARG A 54 7.32 -0.14 5.02
C ARG A 54 7.37 1.33 4.66
N PHE A 55 6.53 2.12 5.31
CA PHE A 55 6.50 3.58 5.16
C PHE A 55 7.30 4.24 6.28
N TYR A 56 8.06 5.27 5.93
CA TYR A 56 8.86 6.04 6.87
C TYR A 56 8.56 7.53 6.68
N LEU A 57 8.19 8.24 7.76
CA LEU A 57 7.75 9.64 7.71
C LEU A 57 8.87 10.66 7.33
N TRP A 58 10.13 10.25 7.30
CA TRP A 58 11.27 11.15 7.04
C TRP A 58 11.70 11.27 5.57
N GLY A 59 10.87 10.84 4.61
CA GLY A 59 11.22 10.95 3.19
C GLY A 59 12.39 10.06 2.75
N LEU A 60 12.83 9.13 3.62
CA LEU A 60 13.89 8.15 3.33
C LEU A 60 13.43 7.04 2.37
N VAL A 61 12.13 7.00 2.07
CA VAL A 61 11.48 6.02 1.21
C VAL A 61 10.53 6.75 0.26
N PRO A 62 10.44 6.33 -1.02
CA PRO A 62 9.62 7.01 -2.02
C PRO A 62 8.16 7.11 -1.54
N PRO A 63 7.53 8.30 -1.66
CA PRO A 63 6.17 8.55 -1.20
C PRO A 63 5.12 7.73 -1.97
N GLN A 64 5.49 7.23 -3.16
CA GLN A 64 4.71 6.30 -3.96
C GLN A 64 5.40 4.93 -3.98
N HIS A 65 4.67 3.93 -3.48
CA HIS A 65 5.04 2.54 -3.67
C HIS A 65 4.18 1.94 -4.78
N THR A 66 4.82 1.59 -5.89
CA THR A 66 4.15 0.90 -6.99
C THR A 66 4.22 -0.60 -6.76
N VAL A 67 3.06 -1.26 -6.74
CA VAL A 67 2.95 -2.73 -6.72
C VAL A 67 2.33 -3.15 -8.03
N ASP A 68 3.08 -3.94 -8.81
CA ASP A 68 2.62 -4.49 -10.07
C ASP A 68 1.90 -5.82 -9.83
N VAL A 69 0.58 -5.79 -9.99
CA VAL A 69 -0.29 -6.94 -9.71
C VAL A 69 0.01 -8.09 -10.67
N ASP A 70 0.42 -7.80 -11.89
CA ASP A 70 0.62 -8.82 -12.94
C ASP A 70 1.89 -9.60 -12.68
N ASN A 71 2.97 -8.89 -12.34
CA ASN A 71 4.25 -9.51 -12.01
C ASN A 71 4.18 -10.36 -10.73
N GLU A 72 3.46 -9.89 -9.71
CA GLU A 72 3.29 -10.66 -8.46
C GLU A 72 2.48 -11.95 -8.72
N LEU A 73 1.45 -11.90 -9.56
CA LEU A 73 0.63 -13.06 -9.92
C LEU A 73 1.34 -14.01 -10.90
N GLN A 74 2.18 -13.48 -11.80
CA GLN A 74 3.01 -14.29 -12.70
C GLN A 74 4.11 -15.03 -11.94
N ASN A 75 4.71 -14.41 -10.91
CA ASN A 75 5.67 -15.09 -10.02
C ASN A 75 5.04 -16.30 -9.30
N ASP A 76 3.74 -16.24 -9.02
CA ASP A 76 2.96 -17.36 -8.49
C ASP A 76 2.58 -18.42 -9.56
N GLY A 77 2.99 -18.21 -10.83
CA GLY A 77 2.86 -19.13 -11.95
C GLY A 77 1.55 -19.03 -12.74
N LEU A 78 0.83 -17.92 -12.63
CA LEU A 78 -0.45 -17.73 -13.34
C LEU A 78 -0.22 -17.14 -14.73
N ILE A 79 -0.83 -17.73 -15.76
CA ILE A 79 -0.82 -17.21 -17.13
C ILE A 79 -1.91 -16.15 -17.33
N SER A 80 -2.99 -16.23 -16.57
CA SER A 80 -4.09 -15.27 -16.59
C SER A 80 -4.74 -15.22 -15.22
N ALA A 81 -5.10 -14.02 -14.78
CA ALA A 81 -5.81 -13.81 -13.53
C ALA A 81 -7.18 -13.17 -13.77
N ALA A 82 -8.17 -13.61 -13.02
CA ALA A 82 -9.53 -13.09 -12.99
C ALA A 82 -9.96 -12.94 -11.53
N ARG A 83 -10.94 -12.06 -11.27
CA ARG A 83 -11.42 -11.76 -9.90
C ARG A 83 -10.28 -11.37 -8.97
N ILE A 84 -9.61 -10.27 -9.31
CA ILE A 84 -8.55 -9.69 -8.50
C ILE A 84 -9.17 -8.98 -7.29
N GLU A 85 -8.78 -9.41 -6.10
CA GLU A 85 -9.14 -8.79 -4.82
C GLU A 85 -7.85 -8.30 -4.16
N ILE A 86 -7.72 -6.98 -3.99
CA ILE A 86 -6.60 -6.35 -3.28
C ILE A 86 -7.11 -5.99 -1.88
N ARG A 87 -6.40 -6.44 -0.85
CA ARG A 87 -6.71 -6.13 0.55
C ARG A 87 -5.51 -5.52 1.22
N GLU A 88 -5.73 -4.36 1.81
CA GLU A 88 -4.76 -3.70 2.69
C GLU A 88 -5.18 -3.90 4.14
N TYR A 89 -4.23 -4.27 4.99
CA TYR A 89 -4.49 -4.43 6.42
C TYR A 89 -3.25 -4.05 7.24
N GLN A 90 -3.49 -3.77 8.52
CA GLN A 90 -2.44 -3.57 9.52
C GLN A 90 -2.72 -4.47 10.70
N GLU A 91 -1.68 -5.14 11.19
CA GLU A 91 -1.79 -5.94 12.40
C GLU A 91 -1.72 -5.05 13.65
N PHE A 92 -2.23 -5.51 14.78
CA PHE A 92 -2.15 -4.78 16.05
C PHE A 92 -0.69 -4.44 16.43
N MET A 93 0.25 -5.33 16.12
CA MET A 93 1.68 -5.09 16.35
C MET A 93 2.23 -4.00 15.43
N ASP A 94 1.78 -3.92 14.18
CA ASP A 94 2.18 -2.89 13.22
C ASP A 94 1.73 -1.50 13.70
N VAL A 95 0.53 -1.41 14.26
CA VAL A 95 -0.01 -0.19 14.87
C VAL A 95 0.78 0.17 16.13
N PHE A 96 1.08 -0.81 16.99
CA PHE A 96 1.90 -0.59 18.17
C PHE A 96 3.29 -0.03 17.83
N TRP A 97 3.97 -0.61 16.84
CA TRP A 97 5.24 -0.08 16.33
C TRP A 97 5.11 1.33 15.77
N THR A 98 4.01 1.63 15.10
CA THR A 98 3.72 2.99 14.63
C THR A 98 3.65 3.96 15.81
N TYR A 99 3.00 3.59 16.92
CA TYR A 99 2.93 4.44 18.12
C TYR A 99 4.27 4.57 18.85
N VAL A 100 4.98 3.46 19.06
CA VAL A 100 6.31 3.45 19.73
C VAL A 100 7.30 4.32 18.97
N THR A 101 7.23 4.28 17.64
CA THR A 101 8.08 5.10 16.79
C THR A 101 7.53 6.50 16.55
N LEU A 102 6.48 6.94 17.25
CA LEU A 102 5.83 8.26 17.06
C LEU A 102 5.46 8.53 15.59
N GLY A 103 5.04 7.49 14.87
CA GLY A 103 4.67 7.51 13.46
C GLY A 103 5.83 7.27 12.51
N LEU A 104 7.08 7.24 12.97
CA LEU A 104 8.26 7.19 12.09
C LEU A 104 8.35 5.90 11.28
N TYR A 105 7.76 4.82 11.76
CA TYR A 105 7.68 3.54 11.07
C TYR A 105 6.23 3.07 11.00
N LYS A 106 5.68 3.03 9.78
CA LYS A 106 4.32 2.53 9.52
C LYS A 106 4.38 1.38 8.51
N PRO A 107 4.43 0.12 8.96
CA PRO A 107 4.25 -1.00 8.06
C PRO A 107 2.78 -1.09 7.62
N VAL A 108 2.57 -1.32 6.33
CA VAL A 108 1.28 -1.61 5.73
C VAL A 108 1.41 -2.93 5.00
N ARG A 109 0.52 -3.87 5.32
CA ARG A 109 0.48 -5.18 4.68
C ARG A 109 -0.54 -5.15 3.57
N TYR A 110 -0.21 -5.81 2.48
CA TYR A 110 -1.12 -5.97 1.36
C TYR A 110 -1.19 -7.44 0.96
N GLU A 111 -2.38 -7.86 0.54
CA GLU A 111 -2.62 -9.18 0.01
C GLU A 111 -3.36 -9.04 -1.31
N ILE A 112 -2.80 -9.65 -2.34
CA ILE A 112 -3.36 -9.70 -3.69
C ILE A 112 -3.88 -11.12 -3.88
N LYS A 113 -5.19 -11.26 -4.05
CA LYS A 113 -5.86 -12.52 -4.37
C LYS A 113 -6.32 -12.48 -5.81
N GLY A 114 -6.07 -13.54 -6.55
CA GLY A 114 -6.56 -13.71 -7.91
C GLY A 114 -6.94 -15.16 -8.19
N TYR A 115 -7.81 -15.37 -9.16
CA TYR A 115 -8.16 -16.70 -9.65
C TYR A 115 -7.60 -16.86 -11.06
N GLY A 116 -6.81 -17.89 -11.33
CA GLY A 116 -6.16 -18.03 -12.63
C GLY A 116 -6.00 -19.45 -13.14
N VAL A 117 -5.29 -19.53 -14.26
CA VAL A 117 -4.92 -20.77 -14.95
C VAL A 117 -3.39 -20.87 -14.94
N LYS A 118 -2.87 -22.04 -14.60
CA LYS A 118 -1.42 -22.34 -14.54
C LYS A 118 -0.99 -23.02 -15.84
N GLU A 119 0.28 -22.87 -16.24
CA GLU A 119 0.93 -23.79 -17.19
C GLU A 119 0.98 -25.21 -16.61
#